data_AF-A0AA51C6D3-F1
#
_entry.id   AF-A0AA51C6D3-F1
#
_cell.length_a   1.000
_cell.length_b   1.000
_cell.length_c   1.000
_cell.angle_alpha   90.00
_cell.angle_beta   90.00
_cell.angle_gamma   90.00
#
_symmetry.space_group_name_H-M   'P 1'
#
loop_
_entity.id
_entity.type
_entity.pdbx_description
1 polymer ?
#
loop_
_entity_poly.entity_id
_entity_poly.type
_entity_poly.pdbx_seq_one_letter_code
_entity_poly.pdbx_strand_id
1 'polypeptide(L)'
;MLYIKFALPFILWAWVLSSSYSRYIVPRVLSVYDLLEGLENKKSGKTRSLHVQGTSFLLRIVLFFTQMYVLTAWSAYSVLRAMRFAQLPETKGWIYYLSAFFICEGALGVVARKEEYRGFFSILHTIMAMGFYVIFAFNPYLMKNSYAWLMRVMGMNF
;
A
#
# COMPACT_ATOMS: atom_id res chain seq x y z
N MET A 1 -20.35 -13.55 -17.38
CA MET A 1 -20.23 -14.04 -15.99
C MET A 1 -18.81 -13.98 -15.41
N LEU A 2 -17.75 -14.17 -16.20
CA LEU A 2 -16.35 -14.10 -15.72
C LEU A 2 -15.97 -12.74 -15.10
N TYR A 3 -16.42 -11.62 -15.68
CA TYR A 3 -16.14 -10.29 -15.15
C TYR A 3 -16.72 -10.07 -13.73
N ILE A 4 -17.91 -10.59 -13.45
CA ILE A 4 -18.53 -10.50 -12.10
C ILE A 4 -17.72 -11.32 -11.09
N LYS A 5 -17.25 -12.52 -11.49
CA LYS A 5 -16.36 -13.36 -10.65
C LYS A 5 -15.00 -12.69 -10.40
N PHE A 6 -14.58 -11.77 -11.25
CA PHE A 6 -13.40 -10.95 -11.04
C PHE A 6 -13.70 -9.76 -10.12
N ALA A 7 -14.64 -8.90 -10.49
CA ALA A 7 -14.85 -7.59 -9.87
C ALA A 7 -15.47 -7.69 -8.47
N LEU A 8 -16.45 -8.56 -8.26
CA LEU A 8 -17.22 -8.63 -7.01
C LEU A 8 -16.35 -9.04 -5.82
N PRO A 9 -15.62 -10.17 -5.85
CA PRO A 9 -14.67 -10.49 -4.79
C PRO A 9 -13.51 -9.49 -4.71
N PHE A 10 -13.15 -8.82 -5.81
CA PHE A 10 -12.07 -7.84 -5.76
C PHE A 10 -12.47 -6.58 -5.00
N ILE A 11 -13.65 -6.04 -5.26
CA ILE A 11 -14.23 -4.91 -4.54
C ILE A 11 -14.41 -5.25 -3.05
N LEU A 12 -14.87 -6.47 -2.74
CA LEU A 12 -15.00 -6.91 -1.34
C LEU A 12 -13.65 -6.92 -0.62
N TRP A 13 -12.60 -7.49 -1.24
CA TRP A 13 -11.26 -7.47 -0.67
C TRP A 13 -10.68 -6.05 -0.57
N ALA A 14 -10.96 -5.20 -1.55
CA ALA A 14 -10.57 -3.79 -1.55
C ALA A 14 -11.19 -3.03 -0.38
N TRP A 15 -12.46 -3.28 -0.10
CA TRP A 15 -13.14 -2.73 1.06
C TRP A 15 -12.57 -3.28 2.37
N VAL A 16 -12.38 -4.60 2.49
CA VAL A 16 -11.78 -5.20 3.70
C VAL A 16 -10.40 -4.59 3.98
N LEU A 17 -9.55 -4.43 2.97
CA LEU A 17 -8.25 -3.81 3.12
C LEU A 17 -8.37 -2.34 3.55
N SER A 18 -9.17 -1.55 2.84
CA SER A 18 -9.35 -0.13 3.14
C SER A 18 -9.92 0.09 4.55
N SER A 19 -10.93 -0.69 4.94
CA SER A 19 -11.56 -0.62 6.27
C SER A 19 -10.60 -1.08 7.37
N SER A 20 -9.87 -2.18 7.15
CA SER A 20 -8.94 -2.72 8.16
C SER A 20 -7.75 -1.80 8.34
N TYR A 21 -7.16 -1.31 7.26
CA TYR A 21 -6.05 -0.37 7.31
C TYR A 21 -6.46 0.93 8.02
N SER A 22 -7.62 1.48 7.65
CA SER A 22 -8.16 2.66 8.30
C SER A 22 -8.44 2.48 9.80
N ARG A 23 -8.95 1.32 10.23
CA ARG A 23 -9.36 1.11 11.62
C ARG A 23 -8.23 0.67 12.54
N TYR A 24 -7.26 -0.08 12.01
CA TYR A 24 -6.23 -0.71 12.83
C TYR A 24 -4.85 -0.10 12.61
N ILE A 25 -4.51 0.27 11.37
CA ILE A 25 -3.15 0.72 11.04
C ILE A 25 -3.02 2.22 11.26
N VAL A 26 -3.95 3.03 10.72
CA VAL A 26 -3.93 4.49 10.88
C VAL A 26 -3.83 4.94 12.34
N PRO A 27 -4.70 4.52 13.29
CA PRO A 27 -4.61 4.99 14.67
C PRO A 27 -3.34 4.51 15.39
N ARG A 28 -2.82 3.33 15.05
CA ARG A 28 -1.57 2.83 15.63
C ARG A 28 -0.38 3.64 15.16
N VAL A 29 -0.32 3.92 13.86
CA VAL A 29 0.73 4.75 13.27
C VAL A 29 0.68 6.16 13.87
N LEU A 30 -0.50 6.77 13.97
CA LEU A 30 -0.69 8.06 14.63
C LEU A 30 -0.20 8.04 16.08
N SER A 31 -0.57 7.02 16.87
CA SER A 31 -0.12 6.92 18.26
C SER A 31 1.41 6.83 18.39
N VAL A 32 2.09 6.17 17.45
CA VAL A 32 3.55 6.08 17.45
C VAL A 32 4.17 7.43 17.07
N TYR A 33 3.61 8.15 16.10
CA TYR A 33 4.03 9.52 15.78
C TYR A 33 3.81 10.48 16.95
N ASP A 34 2.66 10.42 17.63
CA ASP A 34 2.38 11.24 18.82
C ASP A 34 3.38 10.97 19.96
N LEU A 35 3.74 9.69 20.19
CA LEU A 35 4.76 9.32 21.18
C LEU A 35 6.15 9.84 20.80
N LEU A 36 6.50 9.74 19.51
CA LEU A 36 7.77 10.27 18.98
C LEU A 36 7.87 11.78 19.17
N GLU A 37 6.81 12.51 18.83
CA GLU A 37 6.73 13.96 18.96
C GLU A 37 6.70 14.40 20.43
N GLY A 38 6.00 13.67 21.31
CA GLY A 38 6.01 13.87 22.75
C GLY A 38 7.38 13.63 23.40
N LEU A 39 8.14 12.65 22.92
CA LEU A 39 9.51 12.38 23.36
C LEU A 39 10.50 13.46 22.91
N GLU A 40 10.30 13.99 21.71
CA GLU A 40 11.09 15.10 21.15
C GLU A 40 10.85 16.40 21.94
N ASN A 41 9.57 16.73 22.20
CA ASN A 41 9.18 17.93 22.96
C ASN A 41 9.58 17.86 24.45
N LYS A 42 9.44 16.72 25.14
CA LYS A 42 9.82 16.59 26.57
C LYS A 42 11.32 16.73 26.82
N LYS A 43 12.17 16.34 25.86
CA LYS A 43 13.65 16.40 26.01
C LYS A 43 14.26 17.71 25.48
N SER A 44 13.48 18.55 24.81
CA SER A 44 13.93 19.85 24.30
C SER A 44 14.29 20.87 25.40
N GLY A 45 13.99 20.58 26.69
CA GLY A 45 14.16 21.53 27.79
C GLY A 45 15.54 21.66 28.42
N LYS A 46 16.54 20.80 28.15
CA LYS A 46 17.87 21.00 28.78
C LYS A 46 19.10 20.39 28.11
N THR A 47 18.99 19.43 27.21
CA THR A 47 20.15 18.92 26.46
C THR A 47 19.65 18.30 25.17
N ARG A 48 19.97 18.92 24.03
CA ARG A 48 19.60 18.46 22.68
C ARG A 48 20.34 17.17 22.37
N SER A 49 19.84 16.04 22.90
CA SER A 49 20.43 14.72 22.68
C SER A 49 20.19 14.31 21.23
N LEU A 50 21.17 14.54 20.35
CA LEU A 50 21.23 14.07 18.96
C LEU A 50 20.76 12.62 18.79
N HIS A 51 21.01 11.77 19.80
CA HIS A 51 20.58 10.39 19.81
C HIS A 51 19.05 10.21 19.75
N VAL A 52 18.27 11.07 20.39
CA VAL A 52 16.79 10.98 20.42
C VAL A 52 16.20 11.41 19.08
N GLN A 53 16.75 12.49 18.51
CA GLN A 53 16.36 12.98 17.20
C GLN A 53 16.70 11.95 16.10
N GLY A 54 17.88 11.33 16.18
CA GLY A 54 18.30 10.25 15.29
C GLY A 54 17.38 9.02 15.37
N THR A 55 17.06 8.56 16.58
CA THR A 55 16.13 7.42 16.76
C THR A 55 14.72 7.74 16.27
N SER A 56 14.26 8.98 16.48
CA SER A 56 12.95 9.42 16.00
C SER A 56 12.87 9.38 14.48
N PHE A 57 13.88 9.95 13.81
CA PHE A 57 13.97 9.95 12.36
C PHE A 57 14.05 8.54 11.76
N LEU A 58 14.86 7.65 12.34
CA LEU A 58 14.95 6.25 11.91
C LEU A 58 13.61 5.52 12.05
N LEU A 59 12.89 5.70 13.15
CA LEU A 59 11.57 5.09 13.33
C LEU A 59 10.56 5.61 12.29
N ARG A 60 10.57 6.91 11.98
CA ARG A 60 9.71 7.48 10.92
C ARG A 60 10.02 6.85 9.55
N ILE A 61 11.28 6.61 9.24
CA ILE A 61 11.71 5.94 8.01
C ILE A 61 11.23 4.48 7.97
N VAL A 62 11.40 3.74 9.06
CA VAL A 62 10.97 2.33 9.13
C VAL A 62 9.46 2.20 8.97
N LEU A 63 8.69 3.06 9.64
CA LEU A 63 7.23 3.09 9.50
C LEU A 63 6.83 3.40 8.05
N PHE A 64 7.47 4.39 7.44
CA PHE A 64 7.25 4.76 6.04
C PHE A 64 7.47 3.57 5.10
N PHE A 65 8.62 2.90 5.18
CA PHE A 65 8.92 1.75 4.32
C PHE A 65 7.97 0.58 4.57
N THR A 66 7.57 0.35 5.83
CA THR A 66 6.62 -0.71 6.19
C THR A 66 5.25 -0.44 5.59
N GLN A 67 4.71 0.78 5.75
CA GLN A 67 3.43 1.16 5.17
C GLN A 67 3.47 1.11 3.65
N MET A 68 4.54 1.63 3.05
CA MET A 68 4.75 1.58 1.60
C MET A 68 4.76 0.13 1.10
N TYR A 69 5.47 -0.78 1.76
CA TYR A 69 5.54 -2.19 1.37
C TYR A 69 4.16 -2.87 1.44
N VAL A 70 3.41 -2.64 2.52
CA VAL A 70 2.06 -3.21 2.70
C VAL A 70 1.08 -2.70 1.64
N LEU A 71 1.05 -1.40 1.38
CA LEU A 71 0.16 -0.82 0.37
C LEU A 71 0.58 -1.22 -1.05
N THR A 72 1.89 -1.30 -1.31
CA THR A 72 2.41 -1.74 -2.61
C THR A 72 2.13 -3.23 -2.86
N ALA A 73 2.07 -4.06 -1.81
CA ALA A 73 1.62 -5.45 -1.93
C ALA A 73 0.16 -5.55 -2.42
N TRP A 74 -0.71 -4.62 -2.01
CA TRP A 74 -2.08 -4.54 -2.54
C TRP A 74 -2.11 -4.15 -4.03
N SER A 75 -1.29 -3.19 -4.43
CA SER A 75 -1.12 -2.84 -5.84
C SER A 75 -0.63 -4.03 -6.67
N ALA A 76 0.38 -4.76 -6.18
CA ALA A 76 0.89 -5.97 -6.81
C ALA A 76 -0.20 -7.06 -6.93
N TYR A 77 -0.95 -7.31 -5.85
CA TYR A 77 -2.06 -8.27 -5.86
C TYR A 77 -3.10 -7.91 -6.92
N SER A 78 -3.44 -6.63 -7.03
CA SER A 78 -4.40 -6.09 -8.00
C SER A 78 -3.97 -6.36 -9.44
N VAL A 79 -2.70 -6.11 -9.77
CA VAL A 79 -2.12 -6.41 -11.09
C VAL A 79 -2.07 -7.91 -11.36
N LEU A 80 -1.57 -8.70 -10.41
CA LEU A 80 -1.49 -10.17 -10.53
C LEU A 80 -2.88 -10.77 -10.78
N ARG A 81 -3.90 -10.24 -10.13
CA ARG A 81 -5.28 -10.66 -10.36
C ARG A 81 -5.74 -10.28 -11.76
N ALA A 82 -5.51 -9.04 -12.20
CA ALA A 82 -5.85 -8.61 -13.55
C ALA A 82 -5.17 -9.48 -14.62
N MET A 83 -3.88 -9.79 -14.46
CA MET A 83 -3.11 -10.67 -15.34
C MET A 83 -3.74 -12.06 -15.45
N ARG A 84 -4.09 -12.68 -14.31
CA ARG A 84 -4.69 -14.02 -14.29
C ARG A 84 -5.98 -14.09 -15.09
N PHE A 85 -6.80 -13.04 -15.05
CA PHE A 85 -8.06 -12.99 -15.80
C PHE A 85 -7.87 -12.53 -17.26
N ALA A 86 -6.85 -11.71 -17.53
CA ALA A 86 -6.51 -11.26 -18.88
C ALA A 86 -5.90 -12.37 -19.76
N GLN A 87 -5.32 -13.42 -19.16
CA GLN A 87 -4.78 -14.59 -19.87
C GLN A 87 -5.87 -15.57 -20.37
N LEU A 88 -7.15 -15.36 -20.04
CA LEU A 88 -8.23 -16.23 -20.52
C LEU A 88 -8.59 -15.88 -21.99
N PRO A 89 -8.78 -16.90 -22.85
CA PRO A 89 -8.87 -16.74 -24.32
C PRO A 89 -10.09 -15.98 -24.84
N GLU A 90 -11.09 -15.67 -24.00
CA GLU A 90 -12.35 -15.06 -24.46
C GLU A 90 -12.53 -13.58 -24.12
N THR A 91 -11.45 -12.85 -23.80
CA THR A 91 -11.59 -11.50 -23.23
C THR A 91 -10.57 -10.48 -23.69
N LYS A 92 -11.02 -9.23 -23.89
CA LYS A 92 -10.16 -8.06 -24.08
C LYS A 92 -9.40 -7.77 -22.77
N GLY A 93 -8.19 -8.31 -22.64
CA GLY A 93 -7.38 -8.25 -21.41
C GLY A 93 -7.20 -6.85 -20.81
N TRP A 94 -7.18 -5.81 -21.65
CA TRP A 94 -7.05 -4.41 -21.21
C TRP A 94 -8.16 -3.93 -20.25
N ILE A 95 -9.39 -4.43 -20.40
CA ILE A 95 -10.51 -4.03 -19.54
C ILE A 95 -10.27 -4.49 -18.08
N TYR A 96 -9.59 -5.61 -17.88
CA TYR A 96 -9.27 -6.13 -16.55
C TYR A 96 -8.20 -5.30 -15.85
N TYR A 97 -7.19 -4.82 -16.56
CA TYR A 97 -6.20 -3.90 -15.98
C TYR A 97 -6.79 -2.55 -15.63
N LEU A 98 -7.70 -2.04 -16.46
CA LEU A 98 -8.31 -0.73 -16.29
C LEU A 98 -9.34 -0.74 -15.14
N SER A 99 -10.16 -1.79 -15.06
CA SER A 99 -11.04 -2.01 -13.90
C SER A 99 -10.26 -2.27 -12.61
N ALA A 100 -9.14 -3.02 -12.69
CA ALA A 100 -8.28 -3.23 -11.54
C ALA A 100 -7.61 -1.95 -11.05
N PHE A 101 -7.23 -1.05 -11.97
CA PHE A 101 -6.69 0.25 -11.63
C PHE A 101 -7.71 1.03 -10.81
N PHE A 102 -8.94 1.19 -11.29
CA PHE A 102 -9.96 1.94 -10.55
C PHE A 102 -10.30 1.34 -9.18
N ILE A 103 -10.34 0.01 -9.05
CA ILE A 103 -10.61 -0.64 -7.77
C ILE A 103 -9.44 -0.45 -6.80
N CYS A 104 -8.19 -0.60 -7.29
CA CYS A 104 -6.99 -0.43 -6.49
C CYS A 104 -6.82 1.02 -6.03
N GLU A 105 -6.86 1.97 -6.97
CA GLU A 105 -6.76 3.40 -6.71
C GLU A 105 -7.92 3.90 -5.83
N GLY A 106 -9.13 3.39 -6.04
CA GLY A 106 -10.28 3.72 -5.20
C GLY A 106 -10.05 3.32 -3.74
N ALA A 107 -9.55 2.11 -3.49
CA ALA A 107 -9.26 1.64 -2.13
C ALA A 107 -8.12 2.43 -1.48
N LEU A 108 -7.03 2.66 -2.21
CA LEU A 108 -5.89 3.48 -1.75
C LEU A 108 -6.30 4.94 -1.52
N GLY A 109 -7.19 5.48 -2.34
CA GLY A 109 -7.72 6.84 -2.19
C GLY A 109 -8.59 6.99 -0.94
N VAL A 110 -9.37 5.97 -0.57
CA VAL A 110 -10.10 5.97 0.70
C VAL A 110 -9.14 5.90 1.90
N VAL A 111 -8.05 5.13 1.78
CA VAL A 111 -7.00 5.10 2.81
C VAL A 111 -6.33 6.47 2.93
N ALA A 112 -5.91 7.07 1.81
CA ALA A 112 -5.28 8.39 1.76
C ALA A 112 -6.14 9.48 2.40
N ARG A 113 -7.47 9.43 2.21
CA ARG A 113 -8.42 10.41 2.80
C ARG A 113 -8.49 10.33 4.33
N LYS A 114 -8.13 9.20 4.92
CA LYS A 114 -8.19 8.99 6.37
C LYS A 114 -6.83 9.14 7.05
N GLU A 115 -5.75 9.25 6.27
CA GLU A 115 -4.43 9.57 6.81
C GLU A 115 -4.36 11.07 7.11
N GLU A 116 -4.04 11.42 8.35
CA GLU A 116 -3.82 12.83 8.72
C GLU A 116 -2.48 13.32 8.17
N TYR A 117 -2.48 14.54 7.63
CA TYR A 117 -1.27 15.18 7.14
C TYR A 117 -0.34 15.54 8.31
N ARG A 118 0.74 14.78 8.52
CA ARG A 118 1.78 15.10 9.53
C ARG A 118 3.20 15.21 8.97
N GLY A 119 3.32 15.33 7.64
CA GLY A 119 4.59 15.59 6.96
C GLY A 119 4.70 14.88 5.61
N PHE A 120 5.82 15.15 4.91
CA PHE A 120 6.08 14.68 3.55
C PHE A 120 6.05 13.14 3.40
N PHE A 121 6.69 12.41 4.32
CA PHE A 121 6.70 10.94 4.31
C PHE A 121 5.31 10.33 4.55
N SER A 122 4.41 11.05 5.23
CA SER A 122 3.07 10.53 5.56
C SER A 122 2.14 10.45 4.34
N ILE A 123 2.44 11.12 3.23
CA ILE A 123 1.63 11.01 2.01
C ILE A 123 2.35 10.19 0.95
N LEU A 124 3.67 10.30 0.91
CA LEU A 124 4.48 9.66 -0.12
C LEU A 124 4.25 8.15 -0.18
N HIS A 125 4.02 7.46 0.94
CA HIS A 125 3.89 6.00 0.92
C HIS A 125 2.66 5.55 0.14
N THR A 126 1.56 6.29 0.26
CA THR A 126 0.31 6.02 -0.44
C THR A 126 0.39 6.41 -1.92
N ILE A 127 0.99 7.57 -2.24
CA ILE A 127 1.24 7.99 -3.64
C ILE A 127 2.18 7.01 -4.35
N MET A 128 3.25 6.58 -3.68
CA MET A 128 4.19 5.61 -4.24
C MET A 128 3.49 4.28 -4.50
N ALA A 129 2.64 3.80 -3.58
CA ALA A 129 1.88 2.57 -3.77
C ALA A 129 0.93 2.63 -4.98
N MET A 130 0.28 3.78 -5.21
CA MET A 130 -0.52 4.04 -6.41
C MET A 130 0.35 3.98 -7.69
N GLY A 131 1.49 4.69 -7.69
CA GLY A 131 2.43 4.67 -8.82
C GLY A 131 3.00 3.27 -9.12
N PHE A 132 3.27 2.47 -8.09
CA PHE A 132 3.74 1.11 -8.25
C PHE A 132 2.74 0.20 -8.96
N TYR A 133 1.43 0.44 -8.84
CA TYR A 133 0.44 -0.29 -9.63
C TYR A 133 0.72 -0.17 -11.12
N VAL A 134 0.92 1.06 -11.59
CA VAL A 134 1.18 1.34 -13.01
C VAL A 134 2.48 0.68 -13.46
N ILE A 135 3.53 0.82 -12.66
CA ILE A 135 4.84 0.20 -12.94
C ILE A 135 4.71 -1.33 -13.06
N PHE A 136 4.00 -1.97 -12.14
CA PHE A 136 3.76 -3.41 -12.17
C PHE A 136 2.88 -3.87 -13.32
N ALA A 137 1.90 -3.05 -13.73
CA ALA A 137 1.06 -3.35 -14.88
C ALA A 137 1.86 -3.33 -16.19
N PHE A 138 2.82 -2.42 -16.34
CA PHE A 138 3.70 -2.37 -17.51
C PHE A 138 4.85 -3.37 -17.46
N ASN A 139 5.43 -3.61 -16.28
CA ASN A 139 6.54 -4.53 -16.10
C ASN A 139 6.31 -5.47 -14.90
N PRO A 140 5.67 -6.63 -15.11
CA PRO A 140 5.35 -7.54 -14.04
C PRO A 140 6.57 -8.27 -13.45
N TYR A 141 7.71 -8.28 -14.15
CA TYR A 141 8.93 -8.93 -13.65
C TYR A 141 9.50 -8.25 -12.40
N LEU A 142 9.22 -6.95 -12.21
CA LEU A 142 9.64 -6.22 -11.00
C LEU A 142 9.01 -6.80 -9.71
N MET A 143 7.87 -7.46 -9.82
CA MET A 143 7.22 -8.12 -8.67
C MET A 143 7.95 -9.40 -8.24
N LYS A 144 8.76 -10.00 -9.11
CA LYS A 144 9.42 -11.29 -8.85
C LYS A 144 10.42 -11.22 -7.71
N ASN A 145 11.12 -10.10 -7.55
CA ASN A 145 12.11 -9.94 -6.49
C ASN A 145 11.47 -9.48 -5.18
N SER A 146 10.54 -8.53 -5.25
CA SER A 146 9.96 -7.87 -4.06
C SER A 146 8.75 -8.60 -3.47
N TYR A 147 7.99 -9.32 -4.32
CA TYR A 147 6.70 -9.93 -3.99
C TYR A 147 6.61 -11.40 -4.47
N ALA A 148 7.73 -12.12 -4.52
CA ALA A 148 7.77 -13.55 -4.87
C ALA A 148 6.79 -14.42 -4.07
N TRP A 149 6.58 -14.06 -2.79
CA TRP A 149 5.64 -14.76 -1.91
C TRP A 149 4.19 -14.62 -2.39
N LEU A 150 3.83 -13.43 -2.88
CA LEU A 150 2.49 -13.12 -3.35
C LEU A 150 2.20 -13.84 -4.68
N MET A 151 3.19 -13.91 -5.57
CA MET A 151 3.11 -14.69 -6.80
C MET A 151 2.85 -16.18 -6.51
N ARG A 152 3.58 -16.76 -5.54
CA ARG A 152 3.39 -18.15 -5.11
C ARG A 152 1.99 -18.41 -4.56
N VAL A 153 1.47 -17.52 -3.71
CA VAL A 153 0.09 -17.62 -3.17
C VAL A 153 -0.96 -17.54 -4.27
N MET A 154 -0.73 -16.70 -5.28
CA MET A 154 -1.64 -16.53 -6.43
C MET A 154 -1.53 -17.65 -7.48
N GLY A 155 -0.52 -18.52 -7.36
CA GLY A 155 -0.24 -19.60 -8.30
C GLY A 155 0.25 -19.11 -9.67
N MET A 156 0.87 -17.94 -9.73
CA MET A 156 1.38 -17.36 -10.98
C MET A 156 2.89 -17.49 -11.05
N ASN A 157 3.38 -18.11 -12.13
CA ASN A 157 4.80 -18.31 -12.38
C ASN A 157 5.16 -17.72 -13.75
N PHE A 158 5.97 -16.67 -13.74
CA PHE A 158 6.64 -16.09 -14.91
C PHE A 158 8.04 -15.61 -14.51
#